data_AF-A0A2V5WH14-F1
#
_entry.id   AF-A0A2V5WH14-F1
#
_cell.length_a   1.000
_cell.length_b   1.000
_cell.length_c   1.000
_cell.angle_alpha   90.00
_cell.angle_beta   90.00
_cell.angle_gamma   90.00
#
_symmetry.space_group_name_H-M   'P 1'
#
loop_
_entity.id
_entity.type
_entity.pdbx_description
1 polymer ?
#
loop_
_entity_poly.entity_id
_entity_poly.type
_entity_poly.pdbx_seq_one_letter_code
_entity_poly.pdbx_strand_id
1 'polypeptide(L)' 'MPKHTLTGNIKRHRAFHSRVLGNRRDVLVYLPPGYRRFLSRRYPVLYLHDGQNVFDAATSFAGV' A
#
# COMPACT_ATOMS: atom_id res chain seq x y z
N MET A 1 14.91 14.77 4.68
CA MET A 1 13.59 14.15 4.40
C MET A 1 13.38 13.04 5.43
N PRO A 2 12.16 12.84 5.95
CA PRO A 2 11.89 11.76 6.90
C PRO A 2 12.22 10.40 6.29
N LYS A 3 12.73 9.48 7.11
CA LYS A 3 13.16 8.16 6.68
C LYS A 3 11.95 7.25 6.50
N HIS A 4 11.85 6.57 5.36
CA HIS A 4 10.79 5.59 5.12
C HIS A 4 10.84 4.44 6.15
N THR A 5 9.68 4.05 6.68
CA THR A 5 9.55 2.96 7.67
C THR A 5 8.82 1.72 7.13
N LEU A 6 8.59 1.67 5.81
CA LEU A 6 7.99 0.53 5.11
C LEU A 6 8.71 -0.78 5.47
N THR A 7 7.94 -1.78 5.91
CA THR A 7 8.45 -3.14 6.17
C THR A 7 7.66 -4.19 5.38
N GLY A 8 8.34 -5.26 4.99
CA GLY A 8 7.75 -6.36 4.22
C GLY A 8 7.63 -6.08 2.71
N ASN A 9 6.82 -6.89 2.03
CA ASN A 9 6.64 -6.82 0.57
C ASN A 9 5.48 -5.88 0.23
N ILE A 10 5.78 -4.59 0.15
CA ILE A 10 4.81 -3.55 -0.19
C ILE A 10 4.98 -3.16 -1.66
N LYS A 11 3.92 -3.37 -2.45
CA LYS A 11 3.85 -2.93 -3.83
C LYS A 11 3.14 -1.58 -3.91
N ARG A 12 3.85 -0.57 -4.41
CA ARG A 12 3.30 0.77 -4.66
C ARG A 12 2.81 0.88 -6.10
N HIS A 13 1.52 1.13 -6.27
CA HIS A 13 0.90 1.53 -7.53
C HIS A 13 0.83 3.05 -7.55
N ARG A 14 1.81 3.68 -8.20
CA ARG A 14 1.88 5.14 -8.28
C ARG A 14 0.82 5.69 -9.23
N ALA A 15 0.23 6.82 -8.86
CA ALA A 15 -0.71 7.59 -9.68
C ALA A 15 -1.83 6.73 -10.30
N PHE A 16 -2.35 5.77 -9.53
CA PHE A 16 -3.45 4.89 -9.93
C PHE A 16 -4.68 5.75 -10.26
N HIS A 17 -5.19 5.60 -11.48
CA HIS A 17 -6.33 6.37 -11.96
C HIS A 17 -7.65 5.80 -11.43
N SER A 18 -8.39 6.62 -10.68
CA SER A 18 -9.75 6.29 -10.25
C SER A 18 -10.75 6.80 -11.27
N ARG A 19 -11.39 5.87 -11.99
CA ARG A 19 -12.48 6.21 -12.92
C ARG A 19 -13.70 6.82 -12.20
N VAL A 20 -13.93 6.43 -10.95
CA VAL A 20 -15.09 6.89 -10.15
C VAL A 20 -14.85 8.30 -9.61
N LEU A 21 -13.63 8.60 -9.17
CA LEU A 21 -13.30 9.89 -8.54
C LEU A 21 -12.64 10.89 -9.51
N GLY A 22 -12.33 10.48 -10.74
CA GLY A 22 -11.68 11.34 -11.73
C GLY A 22 -10.28 11.83 -11.35
N ASN A 23 -9.62 11.18 -10.38
CA ASN A 23 -8.31 11.59 -9.88
C ASN A 23 -7.26 10.47 -9.96
N ARG A 24 -6.00 10.83 -9.67
CA ARG A 24 -4.89 9.89 -9.54
C ARG A 24 -4.41 9.88 -8.10
N ARG A 25 -4.25 8.69 -7.52
CA ARG A 25 -3.79 8.52 -6.14
C ARG A 25 -2.84 7.33 -6.05
N ASP A 26 -1.94 7.35 -5.09
CA ASP A 26 -1.10 6.19 -4.84
C ASP A 26 -1.86 5.12 -4.05
N VAL A 27 -1.66 3.86 -4.43
CA VAL A 27 -2.21 2.69 -3.72
C VAL A 27 -1.06 1.81 -3.26
N LEU A 28 -1.04 1.46 -1.98
CA LEU A 28 -0.07 0.56 -1.37
C LEU A 28 -0.73 -0.79 -1.12
N VAL A 29 -0.08 -1.87 -1.52
CA VAL A 29 -0.55 -3.25 -1.34
C VAL A 29 0.53 -4.05 -0.63
N TYR A 30 0.24 -4.50 0.60
CA TYR A 30 1.07 -5.48 1.28
C TYR A 30 0.78 -6.88 0.72
N LEU A 31 1.82 -7.63 0.40
CA LEU A 31 1.74 -9.01 -0.04
C LEU A 31 2.34 -9.93 1.03
N PRO A 32 1.63 -10.99 1.45
CA PRO A 32 2.13 -11.88 2.49
C PRO A 32 3.41 -12.60 2.05
N PRO A 33 4.25 -13.07 3.00
CA PRO A 33 5.42 -13.87 2.69
C PRO A 33 5.08 -15.06 1.78
N GLY A 34 5.92 -15.31 0.78
CA GLY A 34 5.72 -16.42 -0.16
C GLY A 34 4.67 -16.18 -1.25
N TYR A 35 4.06 -14.97 -1.35
CA TYR A 35 3.02 -14.66 -2.35
C TYR A 35 3.40 -15.04 -3.78
N ARG A 36 4.67 -14.83 -4.19
CA ARG A 36 5.14 -15.18 -5.55
C ARG A 36 5.43 -16.68 -5.77
N ARG A 37 5.54 -17.47 -4.70
CA ARG A 37 5.85 -18.92 -4.78
C ARG A 37 4.61 -19.75 -5.07
N PHE A 38 3.44 -19.30 -4.64
CA PHE A 38 2.18 -20.03 -4.77
C PHE A 38 1.20 -19.26 -5.66
N LEU A 39 1.47 -19.23 -6.97
CA LEU A 39 0.73 -18.41 -7.94
C LEU A 39 -0.78 -18.75 -8.02
N SER A 40 -1.18 -19.98 -7.67
CA SER A 40 -2.58 -20.41 -7.63
C SER A 40 -3.29 -20.11 -6.31
N ARG A 41 -2.55 -19.77 -5.25
CA ARG A 41 -3.13 -19.51 -3.92
C ARG A 41 -3.77 -18.12 -3.88
N ARG A 42 -5.04 -18.06 -3.47
CA ARG A 42 -5.74 -16.81 -3.21
C ARG A 42 -5.70 -16.47 -1.72
N TYR A 43 -5.73 -15.19 -1.42
CA TYR A 43 -5.70 -14.64 -0.06
C TYR A 43 -6.92 -13.74 0.11
N PRO A 44 -7.56 -13.71 1.31
CA PRO A 44 -8.56 -12.71 1.61
C PRO A 44 -7.92 -11.31 1.53
N VAL A 45 -8.73 -10.32 1.15
CA VAL A 45 -8.28 -8.93 0.99
C VAL A 45 -8.89 -8.07 2.10
N LEU A 46 -8.03 -7.35 2.82
CA LEU A 46 -8.41 -6.33 3.78
C LEU A 46 -8.18 -4.95 3.15
N TYR A 47 -9.23 -4.13 3.09
CA TYR A 47 -9.15 -2.75 2.64
C TYR A 47 -9.01 -1.82 3.85
N LEU A 48 -7.99 -0.97 3.85
CA LEU A 48 -7.72 0.01 4.92
C LEU A 48 -7.70 1.42 4.32
N HIS A 49 -8.56 2.30 4.84
CA HIS A 49 -8.63 3.71 4.47
C HIS A 49 -8.20 4.57 5.67
N ASP A 50 -6.90 4.82 5.77
CA ASP A 50 -6.28 5.48 6.94
C ASP A 50 -5.44 6.69 6.49
N GLY A 51 -5.84 7.37 5.41
CA GLY A 51 -5.21 8.63 5.01
C GLY A 51 -3.69 8.58 4.71
N GLN A 52 -3.14 7.40 4.37
CA GLN A 52 -1.70 7.13 4.16
C GLN A 52 -0.84 6.89 5.41
N ASN A 53 -1.43 6.58 6.57
CA ASN A 53 -0.65 6.35 7.80
C ASN A 53 -0.18 4.89 8.01
N VAL A 54 -0.94 3.88 7.56
CA VAL A 54 -0.68 2.45 7.85
C VAL A 54 0.75 1.95 7.61
N PHE A 55 1.39 2.37 6.52
CA PHE A 55 2.56 1.66 6.00
C PHE A 55 3.89 2.40 6.15
N ASP A 56 3.87 3.72 6.28
CA ASP A 56 5.08 4.52 6.15
C ASP A 56 4.96 5.86 6.88
N ALA A 57 5.73 6.00 7.96
CA ALA A 57 5.79 7.21 8.76
C ALA A 57 6.30 8.41 7.94
N ALA A 58 7.11 8.17 6.89
CA ALA A 58 7.56 9.26 6.03
C ALA A 58 6.45 9.88 5.18
N THR A 59 5.32 9.17 5.01
CA THR A 59 4.15 9.66 4.27
C THR A 59 2.90 9.80 5.16
N SER A 60 3.01 9.54 6.46
CA SER A 60 1.89 9.65 7.41
C SER A 60 1.65 11.10 7.81
N PHE A 61 0.40 11.43 8.10
CA PHE A 61 0.00 12.67 8.74
C PHE A 61 0.61 12.70 10.15
N ALA A 62 1.40 13.75 10.45
CA ALA A 62 2.20 13.93 11.67
C ALA A 62 3.43 13.01 11.84
N GLY A 63 3.72 12.11 10.90
CA GLY A 63 5.03 11.42 10.84
C GLY A 63 5.29 10.39 11.93
N VAL A 64 4.24 9.89 12.58
CA VAL A 64 4.29 8.78 13.56
C VAL A 64 3.76 7.51 12.92
#